data_AF-Q7N2F6-F1
#
_entry.id   AF-Q7N2F6-F1
#
_cell.length_a   1.000
_cell.length_b   1.000
_cell.length_c   1.000
_cell.angle_alpha   90.00
_cell.angle_beta   90.00
_cell.angle_gamma   90.00
#
_symmetry.space_group_name_H-M   'P 1'
#
loop_
_entity.id
_entity.type
_entity.pdbx_description
1 polymer ?
#
loop_
_entity_poly.entity_id
_entity_poly.type
_entity_poly.pdbx_seq_one_letter_code
_entity_poly.pdbx_strand_id
1 'polypeptide(L)' 'MADEKPEFISIAPSLGWERVMPNTYLELIAIPGNHFSLLEDNENKTALAQALNRVLAISFERAVA' A
#
# COMPACT_ATOMS: atom_id res chain seq x y z
N MET A 1 -32.80 10.64 -12.44
CA MET A 1 -31.37 10.67 -12.10
C MET A 1 -31.19 9.63 -11.00
N ALA A 2 -30.56 8.50 -11.32
CA ALA A 2 -30.38 7.44 -10.34
C ALA A 2 -29.22 7.85 -9.42
N ASP A 3 -29.51 7.97 -8.13
CA ASP A 3 -28.52 8.06 -7.07
C ASP A 3 -27.85 6.69 -6.96
N GLU A 4 -26.80 6.47 -7.76
CA GLU A 4 -26.00 5.25 -7.70
C GLU A 4 -25.24 5.26 -6.37
N LYS A 5 -25.84 4.62 -5.36
CA LYS A 5 -25.19 4.32 -4.10
C LYS A 5 -23.87 3.59 -4.42
N PRO A 6 -22.70 4.09 -3.99
CA PRO A 6 -21.45 3.41 -4.26
C PRO A 6 -21.54 2.01 -3.68
N GLU A 7 -21.45 1.00 -4.55
CA GLU A 7 -21.31 -0.37 -4.10
C GLU A 7 -20.07 -0.42 -3.22
N PHE A 8 -20.27 -0.71 -1.93
CA PHE A 8 -19.19 -1.05 -1.03
C PHE A 8 -18.67 -2.42 -1.46
N ILE A 9 -17.86 -2.43 -2.51
CA ILE A 9 -17.04 -3.58 -2.85
C ILE A 9 -16.20 -3.81 -1.59
N SER A 10 -16.40 -4.96 -0.94
CA SER A 10 -15.49 -5.43 0.10
C SER A 10 -14.18 -5.75 -0.60
N ILE A 11 -13.35 -4.71 -0.77
CA ILE A 11 -12.05 -4.84 -1.39
C ILE A 11 -11.15 -5.46 -0.33
N ALA A 12 -10.69 -6.69 -0.61
CA ALA A 12 -9.73 -7.36 0.26
C ALA A 12 -8.51 -6.45 0.48
N PRO A 13 -7.92 -6.38 1.68
CA PRO A 13 -6.82 -5.47 1.99
C PRO A 13 -5.62 -5.57 1.04
N SER A 14 -5.38 -6.78 0.50
CA SER A 14 -4.30 -7.06 -0.44
C SER A 14 -4.58 -6.60 -1.88
N LEU A 15 -5.76 -6.06 -2.20
CA LEU A 15 -6.17 -5.69 -3.57
C LEU A 15 -5.99 -6.82 -4.60
N GLY A 16 -6.05 -8.08 -4.15
CA GLY A 16 -5.86 -9.27 -5.00
C GLY A 16 -4.41 -9.79 -5.09
N TRP A 17 -3.44 -9.13 -4.46
CA TRP A 17 -2.02 -9.57 -4.47
C TRP A 17 -1.80 -10.93 -3.81
N GLU A 18 -2.65 -11.31 -2.86
CA GLU A 18 -2.63 -12.65 -2.22
C GLU A 18 -2.85 -13.82 -3.20
N ARG A 19 -3.42 -13.55 -4.37
CA ARG A 19 -3.62 -14.56 -5.43
C ARG A 19 -2.37 -14.81 -6.25
N VAL A 20 -1.43 -13.87 -6.23
CA VAL A 20 -0.22 -13.88 -7.05
C VAL A 20 1.01 -14.22 -6.22
N MET A 21 1.03 -13.80 -4.95
CA MET A 21 2.13 -14.02 -4.02
C MET A 21 1.63 -14.69 -2.73
N PRO A 22 2.33 -15.69 -2.17
CA PRO A 22 1.94 -16.28 -0.90
C PRO A 22 1.97 -15.22 0.21
N ASN A 23 0.98 -15.28 1.11
CA ASN A 23 0.85 -14.33 2.23
C ASN A 23 2.11 -14.25 3.12
N THR A 24 2.93 -15.30 3.16
CA THR A 24 4.20 -15.33 3.90
C THR A 24 5.26 -14.36 3.35
N TYR A 25 5.14 -13.96 2.09
CA TYR A 25 6.07 -13.03 1.42
C TYR A 25 5.44 -11.65 1.14
N LEU A 26 4.15 -11.48 1.45
CA LEU A 26 3.41 -10.26 1.18
C LEU A 26 3.32 -9.40 2.44
N GLU A 27 3.96 -8.23 2.42
CA GLU A 27 3.83 -7.20 3.45
C GLU A 27 2.90 -6.09 2.95
N LEU A 28 1.82 -5.81 3.70
CA LEU A 28 0.87 -4.76 3.38
C LEU A 28 1.10 -3.57 4.30
N ILE A 29 1.50 -2.44 3.72
CA ILE A 29 1.75 -1.20 4.46
C ILE A 29 0.69 -0.18 4.08
N ALA A 30 -0.12 0.25 5.04
CA ALA A 30 -1.11 1.29 4.84
C ALA A 30 -0.44 2.66 4.75
N ILE A 31 -0.81 3.45 3.73
CA ILE A 31 -0.32 4.82 3.50
C ILE A 31 -1.55 5.75 3.52
N PRO A 32 -1.46 6.96 4.12
CA PRO A 32 -2.57 7.90 4.13
C PRO A 32 -2.95 8.37 2.73
N GLY A 33 -4.20 8.83 2.60
CA GLY A 33 -4.76 9.32 1.35
C GLY A 33 -5.53 8.26 0.55
N ASN A 34 -5.76 8.56 -0.73
CA ASN A 34 -6.37 7.69 -1.71
C ASN A 34 -5.46 7.54 -2.94
N HIS A 35 -5.91 6.80 -3.96
CA HIS A 35 -5.12 6.54 -5.17
C HIS A 35 -4.55 7.81 -5.84
N PHE A 36 -5.31 8.91 -5.83
CA PHE A 36 -4.88 10.19 -6.40
C PHE A 36 -4.00 10.97 -5.42
N SER A 37 -4.52 11.21 -4.21
CA SER A 37 -3.84 12.07 -3.24
C SER A 37 -2.51 11.50 -2.75
N LEU A 38 -2.29 10.19 -2.91
CA LEU A 38 -1.02 9.52 -2.62
C LEU A 38 0.18 10.20 -3.29
N LEU A 39 0.01 10.67 -4.53
CA LEU A 39 1.07 11.27 -5.35
C LEU A 39 0.84 12.75 -5.67
N GLU A 40 -0.16 13.37 -5.06
CA GLU A 40 -0.41 14.82 -5.21
C GLU A 40 -0.07 15.54 -3.91
N ASP A 41 -0.52 15.02 -2.77
CA ASP A 41 -0.31 15.59 -1.47
C ASP A 41 1.10 15.30 -0.92
N ASN A 42 1.74 16.32 -0.35
CA ASN A 42 3.13 16.22 0.10
C ASN A 42 3.29 15.38 1.37
N GLU A 43 2.28 15.36 2.25
CA GLU A 43 2.31 14.55 3.47
C GLU A 43 2.19 13.06 3.12
N ASN A 44 1.26 12.71 2.22
CA ASN A 44 1.09 11.34 1.74
C ASN A 44 2.34 10.83 0.99
N LYS A 45 2.94 11.66 0.12
CA LYS A 45 4.23 11.34 -0.53
C LYS A 45 5.34 11.07 0.47
N THR A 46 5.42 11.89 1.51
CA THR A 46 6.44 11.76 2.55
C THR A 46 6.25 10.45 3.31
N ALA A 47 5.01 10.12 3.69
CA ALA A 47 4.68 8.86 4.33
C ALA A 47 5.02 7.64 3.46
N LEU A 48 4.70 7.69 2.15
CA LEU A 48 5.07 6.66 1.18
C LEU A 48 6.59 6.48 1.10
N ALA A 49 7.34 7.58 0.97
CA ALA A 49 8.80 7.55 0.89
C ALA A 49 9.44 6.97 2.16
N GLN A 50 8.93 7.33 3.34
CA GLN A 50 9.39 6.79 4.61
C GLN A 50 9.14 5.29 4.73
N ALA A 51 7.96 4.81 4.32
CA ALA A 51 7.64 3.39 4.32
C ALA A 51 8.58 2.60 3.41
N LEU A 52 8.81 3.07 2.18
CA LEU A 52 9.74 2.45 1.23
C LEU A 52 11.17 2.42 1.78
N ASN A 53 11.66 3.54 2.30
CA ASN A 53 13.00 3.64 2.87
C ASN A 53 13.21 2.65 4.02
N ARG A 54 12.20 2.48 4.90
CA ARG A 54 12.26 1.52 6.00
C ARG A 54 12.38 0.08 5.50
N VAL A 55 11.55 -0.33 4.54
CA VAL A 55 11.58 -1.70 4.00
C VAL A 55 12.89 -1.97 3.27
N LEU A 56 13.35 -1.02 2.46
CA LEU A 56 14.61 -1.15 1.72
C LEU A 56 15.82 -1.19 2.66
N ALA A 57 15.85 -0.39 3.72
CA ALA A 57 16.92 -0.44 4.72
C ALA A 57 16.98 -1.80 5.43
N ILE A 58 15.82 -2.34 5.86
CA ILE A 58 15.74 -3.68 6.46
C ILE A 58 16.21 -4.77 5.48
N SER A 59 15.91 -4.62 4.19
CA SER A 59 16.35 -5.57 3.17
C SER A 59 17.87 -5.56 2.99
N PHE A 60 18.51 -4.38 3.11
CA PHE A 60 19.95 -4.23 3.04
C PHE A 60 20.64 -4.92 4.22
N GLU A 61 20.15 -4.73 5.44
CA GLU A 61 20.70 -5.38 6.64
C GLU A 61 20.63 -6.91 6.56
N ARG A 62 19.52 -7.46 6.03
CA ARG A 62 19.38 -8.91 5.82
C ARG A 62 20.26 -9.48 4.72
N ALA A 63 20.72 -8.65 3.77
CA ALA A 63 21.59 -9.10 2.68
C ALA A 63 23.09 -9.08 3.04
N VAL A 64 23.48 -8.38 4.11
CA VAL A 64 24.88 -8.18 4.53
C VAL A 64 25.26 -9.09 5.72
N ALA A 65 24.30 -9.75 6.36
CA ALA A 65 24.49 -10.72 7.42
C ALA A 65 24.62 -12.16 6.88
#